data_AF-A0A2V8DLX9-F1
#
_entry.id   AF-A0A2V8DLX9-F1
#
_cell.length_a   1.000
_cell.length_b   1.000
_cell.length_c   1.000
_cell.angle_alpha   90.00
_cell.angle_beta   90.00
_cell.angle_gamma   90.00
#
_symmetry.space_group_name_H-M   'P 1'
#
loop_
_entity.id
_entity.type
_entity.pdbx_description
1 polymer ?
#
loop_
_entity_poly.entity_id
_entity_poly.type
_entity_poly.pdbx_seq_one_letter_code
_entity_poly.pdbx_strand_id
1 'polypeptide(L)'
;MPEVTPWAARDASDLVTDGLRRTLTREPSLHEPSVLAHQLVRRVLGADLRVARGVRPGFSNSTDLLFSPAPGIVLDSSLRLFLARRILTVNDSIENDLAIRDAARHENDSGDQVVSFAWTSVLNNRTTNEVKVGHVRENLLQGPKALFDKTASESAFFDHSWDFIGFHGREPFDVGSQNTHPDYIAGPRNTYAQNIIRDITFDDSLNWLKSGWAGDHTFKAGVSFSRNGALPAGTAANFIGLFTFPTDRPFNAADPTTYPFRFGVSMGQFDFNVIDHRLGSYVSDKWAVNNRLTLNLGLRYDWQGATPAEKNAFGPRLGFAYSVGGDGKTLVRGGIGKVFQCTQTPILITLAQRQVIAPTFAYDTAQVTSPAVTGTFPVKAGDANATACVNPVAGPTAGEAVMSPACKAFLGGLRAQVLAGGFINNPTAGPIIDSPDRQMQYTWAFSAGVKREIAKDMAVSVDYVGNRGRDLTAVIDINEGPINPATGRVTRLGVSGFNPNNVLNLPAAALNTTFVQVNQEQTRPEFNTDFNSLEVELEKRRPGELHAFTL
;
A
#
# COMPACT_ATOMS: atom_id res chain seq x y z
N MET A 1 54.52 61.19 40.85
CA MET A 1 53.47 61.47 39.86
C MET A 1 54.04 61.30 38.45
N PRO A 2 53.35 60.53 37.60
CA PRO A 2 52.53 59.40 38.05
C PRO A 2 52.49 58.24 37.03
N GLU A 3 52.09 57.00 37.34
CA GLU A 3 51.76 56.27 38.59
C GLU A 3 51.68 54.77 38.16
N VAL A 4 52.42 53.85 38.82
CA VAL A 4 51.98 52.97 39.94
C VAL A 4 51.11 51.79 39.43
N THR A 5 51.67 50.64 39.04
CA THR A 5 52.18 49.44 39.79
C THR A 5 51.17 48.26 39.92
N PRO A 6 51.67 47.01 40.08
CA PRO A 6 51.03 45.74 39.70
C PRO A 6 50.76 44.79 40.89
N TRP A 7 50.27 43.55 40.68
CA TRP A 7 50.85 42.30 41.25
C TRP A 7 50.07 40.98 41.01
N ALA A 8 50.89 39.94 40.76
CA ALA A 8 50.85 38.48 40.93
C ALA A 8 49.66 37.66 41.53
N ALA A 9 49.43 36.51 40.85
CA ALA A 9 49.23 35.10 41.29
C ALA A 9 48.25 34.69 42.42
N ARG A 10 47.23 33.87 42.08
CA ARG A 10 46.94 32.46 42.53
C ARG A 10 45.46 32.05 42.32
N ASP A 11 45.31 30.77 41.96
CA ASP A 11 44.23 29.78 42.15
C ASP A 11 42.72 30.10 42.28
N ALA A 12 41.98 29.17 41.65
CA ALA A 12 40.70 28.55 42.05
C ALA A 12 39.35 29.26 41.80
N SER A 13 38.43 28.41 41.32
CA SER A 13 36.96 28.43 41.46
C SER A 13 36.12 29.51 40.76
N ASP A 14 35.06 29.00 40.13
CA ASP A 14 33.73 29.59 39.94
C ASP A 14 33.27 30.01 38.53
N LEU A 15 31.98 29.68 38.32
CA LEU A 15 31.07 29.88 37.18
C LEU A 15 31.17 28.77 36.12
N VAL A 16 30.34 27.71 36.11
CA VAL A 16 28.87 27.72 36.13
C VAL A 16 28.33 26.50 36.89
N THR A 17 27.99 26.71 38.17
CA THR A 17 27.00 25.94 38.91
C THR A 17 25.97 26.92 39.46
N ASP A 18 24.96 27.28 38.66
CA ASP A 18 23.67 27.68 39.21
C ASP A 18 22.58 27.61 38.12
N GLY A 19 21.51 26.88 38.41
CA GLY A 19 20.43 26.59 37.46
C GLY A 19 19.83 25.18 37.56
N LEU A 20 20.40 24.33 38.42
CA LEU A 20 19.93 22.96 38.66
C LEU A 20 19.79 22.67 40.16
N ARG A 21 19.02 23.51 40.87
CA ARG A 21 18.42 23.24 42.19
C ARG A 21 17.42 24.35 42.52
N ARG A 22 16.27 23.97 43.10
CA ARG A 22 14.99 24.70 43.22
C ARG A 22 14.16 24.53 41.94
N THR A 23 13.22 23.58 41.85
CA THR A 23 12.03 23.47 42.72
C THR A 23 11.57 22.00 42.77
N LEU A 24 11.97 21.25 43.78
CA LEU A 24 11.37 19.96 44.16
C LEU A 24 11.09 20.01 45.66
N THR A 25 10.09 20.79 46.02
CA THR A 25 9.44 20.74 47.34
C THR A 25 7.94 20.94 47.13
N ARG A 26 7.29 19.90 46.58
CA ARG A 26 5.88 19.59 46.82
C ARG A 26 5.64 18.15 46.39
N GLU A 27 5.20 17.31 47.32
CA GLU A 27 4.62 16.01 47.02
C GLU A 27 3.48 16.19 46.01
N PRO A 28 3.46 15.47 44.87
CA PRO A 28 2.26 15.37 44.06
C PRO A 28 1.37 14.27 44.66
N SER A 29 0.18 14.68 45.07
CA SER A 29 -0.93 13.77 45.37
C SER A 29 -1.15 12.80 44.22
N LEU A 30 -1.38 11.52 44.55
CA LEU A 30 -1.92 10.50 43.67
C LEU A 30 -3.18 11.01 42.97
N HIS A 31 -3.08 11.54 41.75
CA HIS A 31 -4.10 11.56 40.69
C HIS A 31 -3.46 12.24 39.45
N GLU A 32 -3.62 11.60 38.28
CA GLU A 32 -3.26 12.01 36.91
C GLU A 32 -2.05 11.33 36.21
N PRO A 33 -2.20 10.06 35.78
CA PRO A 33 -1.32 9.41 34.80
C PRO A 33 -1.48 9.92 33.36
N SER A 34 -2.58 10.60 33.03
CA SER A 34 -2.96 10.98 31.66
C SER A 34 -2.14 12.17 31.09
N VAL A 35 -1.65 13.07 31.94
CA VAL A 35 -0.96 14.29 31.52
C VAL A 35 0.50 14.03 31.10
N LEU A 36 1.16 13.05 31.72
CA LEU A 36 2.56 12.67 31.41
C LEU A 36 2.68 11.91 30.08
N ALA A 37 1.73 11.03 29.75
CA ALA A 37 1.69 10.35 28.46
C ALA A 37 1.49 11.35 27.30
N HIS A 38 0.66 12.37 27.50
CA HIS A 38 0.37 13.39 26.50
C HIS A 38 1.58 14.31 26.19
N GLN A 39 2.43 14.59 27.19
CA GLN A 39 3.65 15.37 27.01
C GLN A 39 4.79 14.58 26.35
N LEU A 40 4.86 13.27 26.57
CA LEU A 40 5.86 12.40 25.95
C LEU A 40 5.55 12.17 24.45
N VAL A 41 4.28 11.93 24.12
CA VAL A 41 3.81 11.77 22.73
C VAL A 41 4.06 13.05 21.90
N ARG A 42 3.86 14.25 22.46
CA ARG A 42 4.20 15.52 21.77
C ARG A 42 5.69 15.72 21.51
N ARG A 43 6.59 15.18 22.35
CA ARG A 43 8.05 15.29 22.14
C ARG A 43 8.60 14.26 21.17
N VAL A 44 8.00 13.08 21.09
CA VAL A 44 8.38 12.02 20.11
C VAL A 44 7.86 12.35 18.71
N LEU A 45 6.68 12.96 18.57
CA LEU A 45 6.07 13.29 17.29
C LEU A 45 6.55 14.63 16.67
N GLY A 46 7.37 15.41 17.38
CA GLY A 46 7.66 16.81 17.00
C GLY A 46 9.14 17.23 16.94
N ALA A 47 10.11 16.33 17.15
CA ALA A 47 11.52 16.69 17.17
C ALA A 47 12.32 16.00 16.06
N ASP A 48 13.01 16.79 15.23
CA ASP A 48 14.13 16.33 14.42
C ASP A 48 15.20 15.74 15.36
N LEU A 49 15.30 14.41 15.38
CA LEU A 49 16.34 13.69 16.12
C LEU A 49 17.70 13.94 15.47
N ARG A 50 18.40 15.00 15.91
CA ARG A 50 19.82 15.22 15.58
C ARG A 50 20.68 14.24 16.37
N VAL A 51 21.07 13.14 15.72
CA VAL A 51 22.06 12.20 16.25
C VAL A 51 23.45 12.83 16.19
N ALA A 52 24.12 12.95 17.33
CA ALA A 52 25.50 13.41 17.42
C ALA A 52 26.45 12.47 16.66
N ARG A 53 27.27 13.01 15.78
CA ARG A 53 28.26 12.27 14.97
C ARG A 53 29.37 11.71 15.86
N GLY A 54 29.41 10.39 16.02
CA GLY A 54 30.61 9.64 16.39
C GLY A 54 30.81 8.50 15.39
N VAL A 55 31.71 8.68 14.43
CA VAL A 55 31.96 7.71 13.34
C VAL A 55 32.89 6.62 13.82
N ARG A 56 32.44 5.36 13.80
CA ARG A 56 33.28 4.19 13.53
C ARG A 56 32.52 3.26 12.57
N PRO A 57 33.14 2.75 11.49
CA PRO A 57 32.45 1.90 10.53
C PRO A 57 32.40 0.45 11.05
N GLY A 58 31.23 -0.21 10.92
CA GLY A 58 31.17 -1.68 10.91
C GLY A 58 30.20 -2.40 11.86
N PHE A 59 29.33 -1.74 12.62
CA PHE A 59 28.38 -2.44 13.51
C PHE A 59 26.96 -1.87 13.46
N SER A 60 25.96 -2.76 13.41
CA SER A 60 24.55 -2.44 13.66
C SER A 60 24.37 -2.10 15.14
N ASN A 61 23.89 -0.89 15.45
CA ASN A 61 23.56 -0.53 16.82
C ASN A 61 22.07 -0.75 17.08
N SER A 62 21.72 -1.84 17.77
CA SER A 62 20.52 -1.90 18.60
C SER A 62 20.85 -1.24 19.94
N THR A 63 20.15 -0.17 20.30
CA THR A 63 20.26 0.43 21.65
C THR A 63 18.97 0.15 22.40
N ASP A 64 19.01 -0.80 23.33
CA ASP A 64 17.98 -0.99 24.34
C ASP A 64 18.23 0.01 25.47
N LEU A 65 17.33 0.97 25.65
CA LEU A 65 17.34 1.87 26.82
C LEU A 65 16.53 1.23 27.95
N LEU A 66 17.22 0.56 28.87
CA LEU A 66 16.62 0.04 30.10
C LEU A 66 16.47 1.16 31.13
N PHE A 67 15.23 1.46 31.53
CA PHE A 67 14.93 2.28 32.71
C PHE A 67 14.54 1.36 33.88
N SER A 68 15.16 1.51 35.04
CA SER A 68 14.80 0.76 36.25
C SER A 68 13.54 1.33 36.90
N PRO A 69 12.54 0.50 37.26
CA PRO A 69 11.31 0.98 37.89
C PRO A 69 11.45 1.19 39.41
N ALA A 70 10.61 2.09 39.95
CA ALA A 70 10.28 2.13 41.38
C ALA A 70 9.47 0.88 41.80
N PRO A 71 9.41 0.52 43.10
CA PRO A 71 8.85 -0.75 43.55
C PRO A 71 7.36 -0.90 43.18
N GLY A 72 7.00 -2.00 42.52
CA GLY A 72 5.62 -2.35 42.15
C GLY A 72 5.26 -2.28 40.66
N ILE A 73 6.20 -1.85 39.81
CA ILE A 73 6.05 -1.82 38.35
C ILE A 73 7.02 -2.83 37.73
N VAL A 74 6.52 -3.84 37.02
CA VAL A 74 7.36 -4.66 36.13
C VAL A 74 7.42 -3.94 34.78
N LEU A 75 8.52 -3.23 34.52
CA LEU A 75 8.83 -2.73 33.18
C LEU A 75 9.39 -3.89 32.36
N ASP A 76 8.56 -4.48 31.50
CA ASP A 76 9.07 -5.07 30.26
C ASP A 76 8.83 -4.03 29.15
N SER A 77 9.58 -2.93 29.21
CA SER A 77 9.57 -1.88 28.21
C SER A 77 10.64 -2.21 27.17
N SER A 78 10.28 -2.93 26.12
CA SER A 78 11.16 -3.07 24.96
C SER A 78 10.93 -1.89 24.02
N LEU A 79 11.71 -0.82 24.16
CA LEU A 79 11.85 0.16 23.09
C LEU A 79 12.76 -0.45 22.03
N ARG A 80 12.19 -1.17 21.06
CA ARG A 80 12.94 -1.66 19.92
C ARG A 80 13.00 -0.57 18.86
N LEU A 81 14.02 0.28 18.96
CA LEU A 81 14.37 1.22 17.90
C LEU A 81 15.18 0.49 16.83
N PHE A 82 14.52 -0.03 15.80
CA PHE A 82 15.22 -0.47 14.58
C PHE A 82 15.55 0.76 13.74
N LEU A 83 16.67 1.42 14.07
CA LEU A 83 17.32 2.32 13.12
C LEU A 83 18.08 1.43 12.13
N ALA A 84 17.38 0.93 11.11
CA ALA A 84 18.02 0.37 9.94
C ALA A 84 18.65 1.51 9.13
N ARG A 85 19.73 2.11 9.64
CA ARG A 85 20.66 2.82 8.74
C ARG A 85 21.42 1.73 8.01
N ARG A 86 21.08 1.57 6.73
CA ARG A 86 21.74 0.73 5.73
C ARG A 86 21.18 -0.69 5.65
N ILE A 87 20.03 -0.81 4.98
CA ILE A 87 19.78 -1.99 4.16
C ILE A 87 20.66 -1.83 2.91
N LEU A 88 21.34 -2.91 2.55
CA LEU A 88 22.20 -2.99 1.39
C LEU A 88 21.33 -2.81 0.15
N THR A 89 21.32 -1.61 -0.44
CA THR A 89 21.02 -1.44 -1.86
C THR A 89 22.09 -2.20 -2.62
N VAL A 90 21.87 -3.47 -2.91
CA VAL A 90 22.53 -4.06 -4.08
C VAL A 90 22.01 -3.23 -5.25
N ASN A 91 22.88 -2.90 -6.20
CA ASN A 91 22.42 -2.59 -7.55
C ASN A 91 21.82 -3.90 -8.07
N ASP A 92 20.67 -4.27 -7.54
CA ASP A 92 19.97 -5.49 -7.87
C ASP A 92 19.25 -5.11 -9.15
N SER A 93 20.02 -5.11 -10.25
CA SER A 93 19.45 -5.43 -11.53
C SER A 93 18.89 -6.85 -11.38
N ILE A 94 17.72 -6.97 -10.73
CA ILE A 94 16.92 -8.20 -10.54
C ILE A 94 16.54 -8.82 -11.89
N GLU A 95 16.92 -8.19 -12.98
CA GLU A 95 16.39 -8.44 -14.29
C GLU A 95 17.50 -8.94 -15.22
N ASN A 96 17.42 -10.24 -15.52
CA ASN A 96 17.83 -10.83 -16.81
C ASN A 96 17.03 -10.25 -18.00
N ASP A 97 16.40 -9.09 -17.82
CA ASP A 97 15.51 -8.47 -18.79
C ASP A 97 16.35 -7.91 -19.92
N LEU A 98 15.78 -7.93 -21.11
CA LEU A 98 16.45 -7.69 -22.37
C LEU A 98 16.87 -6.21 -22.55
N ALA A 99 16.94 -5.44 -21.47
CA ALA A 99 17.24 -4.02 -21.43
C ALA A 99 18.74 -3.75 -21.56
N ILE A 100 19.12 -2.92 -22.54
CA ILE A 100 20.47 -2.36 -22.58
C ILE A 100 20.68 -1.39 -21.40
N ARG A 101 21.94 -1.01 -21.13
CA ARG A 101 22.29 -0.16 -19.96
C ARG A 101 21.44 1.10 -19.82
N ASP A 102 21.07 1.75 -20.92
CA ASP A 102 20.25 2.97 -20.90
C ASP A 102 18.76 2.72 -20.60
N ALA A 103 18.30 1.49 -20.84
CA ALA A 103 16.95 1.00 -20.52
C ALA A 103 16.85 0.38 -19.12
N ALA A 104 17.93 0.38 -18.35
CA ALA A 104 17.94 -0.13 -16.98
C ALA A 104 17.05 0.71 -16.05
N ARG A 105 16.36 0.02 -15.15
CA ARG A 105 15.65 0.64 -14.03
C ARG A 105 16.63 1.00 -12.93
N HIS A 106 16.47 2.18 -12.37
CA HIS A 106 17.25 2.66 -11.24
C HIS A 106 16.35 2.77 -10.02
N GLU A 107 16.90 2.42 -8.86
CA GLU A 107 16.18 2.35 -7.60
C GLU A 107 16.94 3.10 -6.50
N ASN A 108 16.20 3.83 -5.67
CA ASN A 108 16.68 4.42 -4.43
C ASN A 108 15.71 4.03 -3.31
N ASP A 109 16.21 3.24 -2.37
CA ASP A 109 15.51 2.76 -1.17
C ASP A 109 16.13 3.35 0.11
N SER A 110 16.46 4.65 0.07
CA SER A 110 17.12 5.32 1.19
C SER A 110 16.12 6.04 2.11
N GLY A 111 16.38 5.92 3.41
CA GLY A 111 15.66 6.68 4.43
C GLY A 111 14.51 5.94 5.10
N ASP A 112 14.47 4.62 4.96
CA ASP A 112 13.52 3.74 5.62
C ASP A 112 13.69 3.72 7.14
N GLN A 113 12.56 3.80 7.86
CA GLN A 113 12.50 3.80 9.30
C GLN A 113 11.25 3.05 9.76
N VAL A 114 11.43 2.13 10.68
CA VAL A 114 10.33 1.50 11.41
C VAL A 114 10.59 1.71 12.90
N VAL A 115 9.69 2.43 13.54
CA VAL A 115 9.73 2.66 14.99
C VAL A 115 8.49 2.03 15.59
N SER A 116 8.68 1.10 16.53
CA SER A 116 7.59 0.51 17.29
C SER A 116 7.85 0.65 18.77
N PHE A 117 6.86 1.13 19.49
CA PHE A 117 6.83 1.18 20.94
C PHE A 117 5.71 0.27 21.46
N ALA A 118 6.02 -0.55 22.45
CA ALA A 118 5.04 -1.36 23.16
C ALA A 118 5.20 -1.17 24.66
N TRP A 119 4.08 -0.99 25.35
CA TRP A 119 4.02 -0.87 26.80
C TRP A 119 2.96 -1.81 27.34
N THR A 120 3.41 -2.84 28.05
CA THR A 120 2.54 -3.75 28.79
C THR A 120 2.51 -3.38 30.26
N SER A 121 1.32 -3.34 30.85
CA SER A 121 1.08 -3.07 32.25
C SER A 121 0.27 -4.20 32.88
N VAL A 122 0.77 -4.74 33.99
CA VAL A 122 0.03 -5.67 34.85
C VAL A 122 -0.67 -4.84 35.91
N LEU A 123 -1.96 -4.56 35.70
CA LEU A 123 -2.75 -3.72 36.60
C LEU A 123 -3.07 -4.42 37.92
N ASN A 124 -3.19 -5.75 37.88
CA ASN A 124 -3.30 -6.64 39.04
C ASN A 124 -3.09 -8.11 38.60
N ASN A 125 -3.26 -9.07 39.51
CA ASN A 125 -3.09 -10.51 39.23
C ASN A 125 -4.09 -11.12 38.22
N ARG A 126 -5.05 -10.34 37.73
CA ARG A 126 -6.13 -10.75 36.82
C ARG A 126 -6.33 -9.80 35.64
N THR A 127 -5.61 -8.68 35.56
CA THR A 127 -5.82 -7.68 34.52
C THR A 127 -4.48 -7.22 33.95
N THR A 128 -4.36 -7.30 32.64
CA THR A 128 -3.21 -6.80 31.88
C THR A 128 -3.69 -5.88 30.78
N ASN A 129 -2.95 -4.81 30.52
CA ASN A 129 -3.17 -3.89 29.42
C ASN A 129 -1.90 -3.78 28.59
N GLU A 130 -2.04 -3.67 27.28
CA GLU A 130 -0.92 -3.48 26.35
C GLU A 130 -1.29 -2.39 25.35
N VAL A 131 -0.44 -1.35 25.28
CA VAL A 131 -0.50 -0.27 24.30
C VAL A 131 0.67 -0.41 23.32
N LYS A 132 0.40 -0.28 22.02
CA LYS A 132 1.39 -0.26 20.95
C LYS A 132 1.23 1.01 20.12
N VAL A 133 2.35 1.58 19.73
CA VAL A 133 2.42 2.70 18.78
C VAL A 133 3.47 2.38 17.75
N GLY A 134 3.11 2.47 16.48
CA GLY A 134 4.00 2.26 15.35
C GLY A 134 4.12 3.49 14.48
N HIS A 135 5.30 3.69 13.91
CA HIS A 135 5.53 4.61 12.82
C HIS A 135 6.37 3.91 11.76
N VAL A 136 5.87 3.91 10.53
CA VAL A 136 6.60 3.44 9.35
C VAL A 136 6.84 4.61 8.42
N ARG A 137 8.10 4.73 8.01
CA ARG A 137 8.56 5.61 6.96
C ARG A 137 9.29 4.75 5.94
N GLU A 138 8.78 4.69 4.72
CA GLU A 138 9.42 3.95 3.63
C GLU A 138 9.55 4.87 2.41
N ASN A 139 10.61 4.69 1.63
CA ASN A 139 10.85 5.44 0.41
C ASN A 139 11.26 4.48 -0.72
N LEU A 140 10.29 3.89 -1.40
CA LEU A 140 10.57 3.06 -2.57
C LEU A 140 10.50 3.90 -3.85
N LEU A 141 11.66 4.26 -4.43
CA LEU A 141 11.73 5.16 -5.59
C LEU A 141 12.41 4.46 -6.77
N GLN A 142 11.70 4.33 -7.90
CA GLN A 142 12.16 3.63 -9.09
C GLN A 142 11.86 4.42 -10.37
N GLY A 143 12.79 4.41 -11.33
CA GLY A 143 12.55 5.04 -12.63
C GLY A 143 13.74 5.04 -13.58
N PRO A 144 13.63 5.70 -14.74
CA PRO A 144 14.77 5.91 -15.62
C PRO A 144 15.82 6.82 -14.96
N LYS A 145 17.07 6.68 -15.39
CA LYS A 145 18.22 7.45 -14.88
C LYS A 145 17.98 8.96 -14.78
N ALA A 146 17.20 9.51 -15.71
CA ALA A 146 16.89 10.94 -15.76
C ALA A 146 16.11 11.48 -14.55
N LEU A 147 15.48 10.60 -13.76
CA LEU A 147 14.79 10.96 -12.52
C LEU A 147 15.70 10.93 -11.28
N PHE A 148 17.02 10.76 -11.46
CA PHE A 148 18.02 10.76 -10.39
C PHE A 148 19.12 11.80 -10.67
N ASP A 149 19.60 12.48 -9.63
CA ASP A 149 20.74 13.41 -9.77
C ASP A 149 22.04 12.63 -10.04
N LYS A 150 22.93 13.21 -10.86
CA LYS A 150 24.19 12.60 -11.32
C LYS A 150 25.34 12.75 -10.33
N THR A 151 25.09 13.18 -9.09
CA THR A 151 26.14 13.42 -8.09
C THR A 151 26.56 12.15 -7.36
N ALA A 152 26.88 11.09 -8.10
CA ALA A 152 28.22 10.48 -8.12
C ALA A 152 28.20 9.08 -8.76
N SER A 153 29.21 8.88 -9.61
CA SER A 153 29.74 7.61 -10.09
C SER A 153 29.06 6.95 -11.31
N GLU A 154 29.87 6.81 -12.35
CA GLU A 154 29.73 5.82 -13.43
C GLU A 154 30.14 4.39 -12.99
N SER A 155 30.44 4.18 -11.69
CA SER A 155 30.83 2.88 -11.16
C SER A 155 29.61 2.18 -10.56
N ALA A 156 29.04 1.28 -11.35
CA ALA A 156 27.79 0.56 -11.09
C ALA A 156 27.80 -0.42 -9.88
N PHE A 157 28.74 -0.33 -8.94
CA PHE A 157 28.94 -1.36 -7.92
C PHE A 157 28.89 -0.90 -6.46
N PHE A 158 29.13 0.39 -6.11
CA PHE A 158 29.22 0.78 -4.69
C PHE A 158 28.80 2.21 -4.31
N ASP A 159 28.31 3.06 -5.21
CA ASP A 159 27.89 4.43 -4.85
C ASP A 159 26.37 4.56 -4.79
N HIS A 160 25.84 4.83 -3.58
CA HIS A 160 24.42 4.96 -3.28
C HIS A 160 24.03 6.43 -3.04
N SER A 161 24.69 7.36 -3.73
CA SER A 161 24.50 8.82 -3.57
C SER A 161 23.39 9.42 -4.44
N TRP A 162 22.60 8.60 -5.14
CA TRP A 162 21.69 9.09 -6.18
C TRP A 162 20.39 9.58 -5.57
N ASP A 163 20.25 10.89 -5.44
CA ASP A 163 19.00 11.49 -4.95
C ASP A 163 17.93 11.38 -6.03
N PHE A 164 16.76 10.82 -5.68
CA PHE A 164 15.60 10.84 -6.54
C PHE A 164 15.13 12.28 -6.69
N ILE A 165 15.27 12.78 -7.91
CA ILE A 165 14.84 14.11 -8.28
C ILE A 165 13.38 14.04 -8.78
N GLY A 166 12.99 12.99 -9.49
CA GLY A 166 11.72 13.01 -10.24
C GLY A 166 11.83 14.00 -11.39
N PHE A 167 10.77 14.73 -11.72
CA PHE A 167 10.79 15.57 -12.92
C PHE A 167 11.53 16.92 -12.78
N HIS A 168 11.65 17.54 -11.59
CA HIS A 168 12.33 18.85 -11.39
C HIS A 168 11.95 19.92 -12.42
N GLY A 169 10.65 20.05 -12.73
CA GLY A 169 10.17 20.99 -13.73
C GLY A 169 10.52 20.63 -15.18
N ARG A 170 10.99 19.41 -15.44
CA ARG A 170 11.13 18.83 -16.78
C ARG A 170 9.79 18.28 -17.24
N GLU A 171 9.50 18.45 -18.52
CA GLU A 171 8.38 17.75 -19.14
C GLU A 171 8.70 16.27 -19.31
N PRO A 172 7.78 15.34 -19.01
CA PRO A 172 8.02 13.90 -19.16
C PRO A 172 8.53 13.51 -20.55
N PHE A 173 8.05 14.19 -21.58
CA PHE A 173 8.45 13.92 -22.97
C PHE A 173 9.89 14.33 -23.29
N ASP A 174 10.55 15.10 -22.43
CA ASP A 174 11.96 15.48 -22.58
C ASP A 174 12.93 14.46 -21.98
N VAL A 175 12.44 13.48 -21.24
CA VAL A 175 13.24 12.34 -20.75
C VAL A 175 13.73 11.44 -21.90
N GLY A 176 12.97 11.36 -23.00
CA GLY A 176 13.21 10.43 -24.12
C GLY A 176 12.25 9.24 -24.10
N SER A 177 12.11 8.49 -25.20
CA SER A 177 11.13 7.39 -25.30
C SER A 177 11.79 6.02 -25.21
N GLN A 178 11.05 5.03 -24.71
CA GLN A 178 11.47 3.64 -24.74
C GLN A 178 11.23 3.03 -26.12
N ASN A 179 12.15 2.18 -26.57
CA ASN A 179 12.05 1.38 -27.78
C ASN A 179 12.07 -0.10 -27.39
N THR A 180 10.97 -0.82 -27.62
CA THR A 180 10.87 -2.26 -27.32
C THR A 180 10.95 -3.06 -28.61
N HIS A 181 11.95 -3.92 -28.70
CA HIS A 181 12.20 -4.89 -29.76
C HIS A 181 11.86 -6.32 -29.27
N PRO A 182 11.75 -7.32 -30.17
CA PRO A 182 11.51 -8.72 -29.79
C PRO A 182 12.48 -9.25 -28.73
N ASP A 183 13.77 -8.99 -28.91
CA ASP A 183 14.85 -9.54 -28.10
C ASP A 183 15.55 -8.49 -27.22
N TYR A 184 15.17 -7.21 -27.28
CA TYR A 184 15.75 -6.18 -26.40
C TYR A 184 14.92 -4.91 -26.20
N ILE A 185 15.28 -4.15 -25.16
CA ILE A 185 14.73 -2.82 -24.88
C ILE A 185 15.88 -1.79 -24.96
N ALA A 186 15.63 -0.70 -25.68
CA ALA A 186 16.52 0.45 -25.86
C ALA A 186 15.85 1.78 -25.46
N GLY A 187 16.66 2.83 -25.34
CA GLY A 187 16.25 4.12 -24.78
C GLY A 187 15.92 4.09 -23.29
N PRO A 188 15.52 5.23 -22.70
CA PRO A 188 15.16 5.31 -21.28
C PRO A 188 13.97 4.42 -20.94
N ARG A 189 13.97 3.80 -19.74
CA ARG A 189 12.81 3.04 -19.25
C ARG A 189 11.59 3.94 -19.12
N ASN A 190 10.46 3.49 -19.65
CA ASN A 190 9.20 4.23 -19.62
C ASN A 190 8.30 3.94 -18.41
N THR A 191 8.84 3.26 -17.40
CA THR A 191 8.15 2.94 -16.15
C THR A 191 8.75 3.72 -15.00
N TYR A 192 7.88 4.23 -14.14
CA TYR A 192 8.24 4.99 -12.95
C TYR A 192 7.34 4.50 -11.81
N ALA A 193 7.93 4.31 -10.63
CA ALA A 193 7.19 4.02 -9.42
C ALA A 193 7.80 4.80 -8.25
N GLN A 194 6.95 5.39 -7.43
CA GLN A 194 7.34 6.09 -6.22
C GLN A 194 6.33 5.76 -5.14
N ASN A 195 6.75 5.11 -4.06
CA ASN A 195 5.90 4.85 -2.91
C ASN A 195 6.57 5.42 -1.67
N ILE A 196 6.11 6.60 -1.27
CA ILE A 196 6.56 7.25 -0.03
C ILE A 196 5.55 6.93 1.07
N ILE A 197 5.81 5.84 1.83
CA ILE A 197 4.91 5.36 2.88
C ILE A 197 5.13 6.12 4.18
N ARG A 198 4.06 6.59 4.81
CA ARG A 198 4.04 7.39 6.03
C ARG A 198 2.88 6.92 6.90
N ASP A 199 3.13 5.83 7.62
CA ASP A 199 2.11 5.18 8.42
C ASP A 199 2.30 5.47 9.90
N ILE A 200 1.17 5.59 10.60
CA ILE A 200 1.10 5.70 12.05
C ILE A 200 0.06 4.68 12.51
N THR A 201 0.44 3.83 13.46
CA THR A 201 -0.46 2.88 14.10
C THR A 201 -0.54 3.13 15.59
N PHE A 202 -1.71 2.88 16.16
CA PHE A 202 -1.98 2.88 17.58
C PHE A 202 -2.87 1.68 17.88
N ASP A 203 -2.49 0.87 18.85
CA ASP A 203 -3.29 -0.27 19.30
C ASP A 203 -3.31 -0.28 20.83
N ASP A 204 -4.48 -0.47 21.42
CA ASP A 204 -4.67 -0.69 22.85
C ASP A 204 -5.48 -1.96 23.06
N SER A 205 -5.03 -2.80 23.99
CA SER A 205 -5.69 -4.06 24.32
C SER A 205 -5.69 -4.31 25.81
N LEU A 206 -6.86 -4.70 26.32
CA LEU A 206 -7.11 -5.06 27.71
C LEU A 206 -7.47 -6.54 27.77
N ASN A 207 -6.90 -7.26 28.74
CA ASN A 207 -7.29 -8.62 29.09
C ASN A 207 -7.64 -8.67 30.58
N TRP A 208 -8.78 -9.26 30.91
CA TRP A 208 -9.30 -9.32 32.27
C TRP A 208 -9.90 -10.69 32.59
N LEU A 209 -9.40 -11.31 33.65
CA LEU A 209 -9.86 -12.60 34.17
C LEU A 209 -10.85 -12.39 35.31
N LYS A 210 -12.01 -13.01 35.22
CA LYS A 210 -13.04 -12.92 36.26
C LYS A 210 -13.71 -14.27 36.52
N SER A 211 -13.56 -14.76 37.75
CA SER A 211 -14.21 -15.98 38.23
C SER A 211 -15.46 -15.68 39.06
N GLY A 212 -16.37 -16.66 39.11
CA GLY A 212 -17.52 -16.70 40.01
C GLY A 212 -18.79 -16.04 39.46
N TRP A 213 -18.80 -15.66 38.17
CA TRP A 213 -19.98 -15.14 37.47
C TRP A 213 -20.64 -16.24 36.65
N ALA A 214 -21.07 -17.31 37.33
CA ALA A 214 -21.54 -18.54 36.68
C ALA A 214 -20.48 -19.16 35.74
N GLY A 215 -19.22 -19.16 36.19
CA GLY A 215 -18.07 -19.69 35.46
C GLY A 215 -16.85 -18.78 35.57
N ASP A 216 -15.87 -19.08 34.73
CA ASP A 216 -14.67 -18.28 34.53
C ASP A 216 -14.74 -17.52 33.21
N HIS A 217 -14.50 -16.22 33.27
CA HIS A 217 -14.49 -15.32 32.12
C HIS A 217 -13.08 -14.85 31.83
N THR A 218 -12.75 -14.78 30.55
CA THR A 218 -11.58 -14.08 30.03
C THR A 218 -12.09 -13.02 29.07
N PHE A 219 -12.25 -11.81 29.59
CA PHE A 219 -12.65 -10.65 28.81
C PHE A 219 -11.44 -10.08 28.06
N LYS A 220 -11.65 -9.74 26.80
CA LYS A 220 -10.71 -8.97 26.00
C LYS A 220 -11.42 -7.78 25.38
N ALA A 221 -10.83 -6.61 25.45
CA ALA A 221 -11.32 -5.44 24.75
C ALA A 221 -10.13 -4.72 24.10
N GLY A 222 -10.37 -3.98 23.03
CA GLY A 222 -9.30 -3.21 22.42
C GLY A 222 -9.79 -2.23 21.36
N VAL A 223 -8.93 -1.27 21.05
CA VAL A 223 -9.11 -0.28 19.99
C VAL A 223 -7.82 -0.17 19.20
N SER A 224 -7.94 -0.02 17.88
CA SER A 224 -6.84 0.12 16.94
C SER A 224 -7.14 1.28 16.01
N PHE A 225 -6.19 2.17 15.79
CA PHE A 225 -6.25 3.23 14.80
C PHE A 225 -5.03 3.15 13.90
N SER A 226 -5.21 3.37 12.60
CA SER A 226 -4.10 3.60 11.69
C SER A 226 -4.39 4.75 10.75
N ARG A 227 -3.36 5.56 10.51
CA ARG A 227 -3.28 6.45 9.36
C ARG A 227 -2.27 5.85 8.41
N ASN A 228 -2.74 5.37 7.28
CA ASN A 228 -1.92 4.77 6.24
C ASN A 228 -1.79 5.77 5.10
N GLY A 229 -0.57 6.17 4.76
CA GLY A 229 -0.33 7.27 3.84
C GLY A 229 0.72 6.95 2.81
N ALA A 230 0.41 7.18 1.54
CA ALA A 230 1.39 7.19 0.46
C ALA A 230 1.45 8.62 -0.13
N LEU A 231 2.52 9.35 0.21
CA LEU A 231 2.61 10.81 0.10
C LEU A 231 3.93 11.27 -0.54
N PRO A 232 4.03 11.25 -1.87
CA PRO A 232 3.06 10.73 -2.85
C PRO A 232 3.25 9.24 -3.17
N ALA A 233 2.20 8.62 -3.70
CA ALA A 233 2.23 7.40 -4.49
C ALA A 233 2.23 7.74 -5.97
N GLY A 234 3.22 7.28 -6.71
CA GLY A 234 3.33 7.40 -8.14
C GLY A 234 3.49 6.04 -8.79
N THR A 235 2.70 5.73 -9.82
CA THR A 235 3.06 4.67 -10.76
C THR A 235 2.66 5.13 -12.14
N ALA A 236 3.64 5.14 -13.04
CA ALA A 236 3.43 5.50 -14.42
C ALA A 236 4.05 4.44 -15.32
N ALA A 237 3.30 4.03 -16.33
CA ALA A 237 3.79 3.24 -17.44
C ALA A 237 3.60 4.07 -18.72
N ASN A 238 4.51 3.95 -19.67
CA ASN A 238 4.49 4.68 -20.94
C ASN A 238 4.46 6.21 -20.78
N PHE A 239 4.92 6.77 -19.67
CA PHE A 239 4.80 8.21 -19.38
C PHE A 239 5.70 9.12 -20.24
N ILE A 240 6.74 8.53 -20.82
CA ILE A 240 7.70 9.18 -21.73
C ILE A 240 7.53 8.72 -23.19
N GLY A 241 6.51 7.90 -23.47
CA GLY A 241 6.29 7.24 -24.75
C GLY A 241 6.99 5.88 -24.89
N LEU A 242 6.35 4.99 -25.65
CA LEU A 242 6.81 3.63 -25.97
C LEU A 242 6.67 3.38 -27.47
N PHE A 243 7.77 3.09 -28.17
CA PHE A 243 7.76 2.55 -29.52
C PHE A 243 7.91 1.03 -29.47
N THR A 244 7.05 0.30 -30.17
CA THR A 244 7.11 -1.17 -30.27
C THR A 244 7.52 -1.58 -31.69
N PHE A 245 8.57 -2.38 -31.80
CA PHE A 245 9.17 -2.79 -33.05
C PHE A 245 8.83 -4.23 -33.41
N PRO A 246 8.70 -4.54 -34.72
CA PRO A 246 8.49 -5.91 -35.17
C PRO A 246 9.80 -6.70 -35.30
N THR A 247 10.96 -6.07 -35.13
CA THR A 247 12.29 -6.64 -35.41
C THR A 247 13.36 -6.07 -34.48
N ASP A 248 14.45 -6.80 -34.29
CA ASP A 248 15.66 -6.40 -33.55
C ASP A 248 16.64 -5.58 -34.39
N ARG A 249 16.31 -5.30 -35.66
CA ARG A 249 17.13 -4.41 -36.49
C ARG A 249 17.04 -2.98 -35.92
N PRO A 250 18.18 -2.29 -35.70
CA PRO A 250 18.18 -0.90 -35.26
C PRO A 250 17.31 -0.03 -36.17
N PHE A 251 16.61 0.94 -35.60
CA PHE A 251 15.73 1.83 -36.36
C PHE A 251 16.53 2.57 -37.44
N ASN A 252 16.10 2.41 -38.69
CA ASN A 252 16.66 3.09 -39.85
C ASN A 252 15.55 3.84 -40.59
N ALA A 253 15.61 5.15 -40.51
CA ALA A 253 14.75 6.09 -41.24
C ALA A 253 14.61 5.80 -42.75
N ALA A 254 15.63 5.21 -43.38
CA ALA A 254 15.62 4.88 -44.80
C ALA A 254 15.05 3.48 -45.11
N ASP A 255 14.82 2.63 -44.10
CA ASP A 255 14.31 1.27 -44.25
C ASP A 255 12.97 1.11 -43.50
N PRO A 256 11.82 1.18 -44.20
CA PRO A 256 10.49 1.03 -43.59
C PRO A 256 10.32 -0.23 -42.75
N THR A 257 11.02 -1.33 -43.09
CA THR A 257 10.90 -2.60 -42.34
C THR A 257 11.44 -2.52 -40.91
N THR A 258 12.18 -1.46 -40.59
CA THR A 258 12.74 -1.20 -39.26
C THR A 258 11.89 -0.24 -38.42
N TYR A 259 10.77 0.24 -38.93
CA TYR A 259 9.91 1.17 -38.20
C TYR A 259 9.15 0.45 -37.07
N PRO A 260 8.88 1.14 -35.96
CA PRO A 260 7.96 0.61 -34.96
C PRO A 260 6.57 0.48 -35.58
N PHE A 261 5.79 -0.53 -35.18
CA PHE A 261 4.40 -0.69 -35.62
C PHE A 261 3.39 -0.05 -34.65
N ARG A 262 3.83 0.32 -33.44
CA ARG A 262 2.96 0.90 -32.41
C ARG A 262 3.69 1.95 -31.58
N PHE A 263 2.97 3.01 -31.23
CA PHE A 263 3.38 3.99 -30.23
C PHE A 263 2.36 4.04 -29.08
N GLY A 264 2.81 3.98 -27.83
CA GLY A 264 1.97 4.06 -26.63
C GLY A 264 2.42 5.17 -25.69
N VAL A 265 1.48 5.91 -25.10
CA VAL A 265 1.80 7.00 -24.15
C VAL A 265 0.70 7.20 -23.12
N SER A 266 1.09 7.34 -21.86
CA SER A 266 0.15 7.72 -20.78
C SER A 266 0.11 9.23 -20.61
N MET A 267 -1.10 9.76 -20.46
CA MET A 267 -1.38 11.17 -20.23
C MET A 267 -1.97 11.34 -18.84
N GLY A 268 -1.78 12.53 -18.26
CA GLY A 268 -2.34 12.87 -16.97
C GLY A 268 -1.38 12.79 -15.80
N GLN A 269 -1.96 12.92 -14.61
CA GLN A 269 -1.22 12.90 -13.36
C GLN A 269 -0.71 11.49 -13.08
N PHE A 270 0.50 11.39 -12.55
CA PHE A 270 1.11 10.09 -12.20
C PHE A 270 1.38 9.95 -10.72
N ASP A 271 1.53 11.07 -10.01
CA ASP A 271 1.75 11.13 -8.57
C ASP A 271 0.47 11.57 -7.87
N PHE A 272 -0.01 10.76 -6.94
CA PHE A 272 -1.23 10.99 -6.19
C PHE A 272 -0.97 10.85 -4.70
N ASN A 273 -1.67 11.64 -3.89
CA ASN A 273 -1.65 11.48 -2.44
C ASN A 273 -2.79 10.56 -2.03
N VAL A 274 -2.45 9.40 -1.47
CA VAL A 274 -3.43 8.46 -0.92
C VAL A 274 -3.27 8.46 0.60
N ILE A 275 -4.35 8.82 1.30
CA ILE A 275 -4.41 8.75 2.77
C ILE A 275 -5.65 7.97 3.13
N ASP A 276 -5.47 6.89 3.88
CA ASP A 276 -6.55 6.10 4.44
C ASP A 276 -6.47 6.10 5.97
N HIS A 277 -7.62 6.23 6.61
CA HIS A 277 -7.75 6.16 8.06
C HIS A 277 -8.57 4.93 8.40
N ARG A 278 -8.07 4.11 9.32
CA ARG A 278 -8.80 2.92 9.79
C ARG A 278 -8.96 2.97 11.29
N LEU A 279 -10.12 2.53 11.74
CA LEU A 279 -10.44 2.34 13.15
C LEU A 279 -11.01 0.94 13.32
N GLY A 280 -10.57 0.25 14.36
CA GLY A 280 -11.13 -1.03 14.77
C GLY A 280 -11.35 -1.01 16.27
N SER A 281 -12.45 -1.57 16.76
CA SER A 281 -12.67 -1.77 18.18
C SER A 281 -13.36 -3.09 18.43
N TYR A 282 -13.06 -3.73 19.55
CA TYR A 282 -13.67 -5.02 19.87
C TYR A 282 -13.86 -5.24 21.36
N VAL A 283 -14.82 -6.09 21.67
CA VAL A 283 -14.99 -6.73 22.96
C VAL A 283 -15.25 -8.22 22.75
N SER A 284 -14.69 -9.06 23.60
CA SER A 284 -14.86 -10.50 23.58
C SER A 284 -14.85 -11.07 24.99
N ASP A 285 -15.60 -12.15 25.18
CA ASP A 285 -15.63 -12.93 26.40
C ASP A 285 -15.47 -14.41 26.06
N LYS A 286 -14.40 -15.03 26.58
CA LYS A 286 -14.31 -16.48 26.66
C LYS A 286 -14.83 -16.91 28.03
N TRP A 287 -15.99 -17.54 28.03
CA TRP A 287 -16.71 -17.95 29.22
C TRP A 287 -16.70 -19.47 29.38
N ALA A 288 -15.88 -19.96 30.30
CA ALA A 288 -15.94 -21.33 30.78
C ALA A 288 -17.09 -21.45 31.80
N VAL A 289 -18.29 -21.77 31.29
CA VAL A 289 -19.52 -21.90 32.09
C VAL A 289 -19.35 -22.97 33.17
N ASN A 290 -18.74 -24.10 32.79
CA ASN A 290 -18.38 -25.21 33.67
C ASN A 290 -17.30 -26.09 33.00
N ASN A 291 -16.93 -27.20 33.63
CA ASN A 291 -15.92 -28.14 33.12
C ASN A 291 -16.29 -28.83 31.78
N ARG A 292 -17.50 -28.60 31.26
CA ARG A 292 -17.99 -29.19 30.01
C ARG A 292 -18.25 -28.16 28.93
N LEU A 293 -18.72 -26.96 29.27
CA LEU A 293 -19.15 -25.95 28.31
C LEU A 293 -18.27 -24.70 28.38
N THR A 294 -17.69 -24.33 27.25
CA THR A 294 -17.07 -23.03 27.03
C THR A 294 -17.77 -22.31 25.89
N LEU A 295 -18.09 -21.03 26.09
CA LEU A 295 -18.62 -20.12 25.08
C LEU A 295 -17.56 -19.07 24.74
N ASN A 296 -17.56 -18.61 23.50
CA ASN A 296 -16.76 -17.49 23.04
C ASN A 296 -17.71 -16.48 22.40
N LEU A 297 -17.86 -15.32 23.02
CA LEU A 297 -18.71 -14.23 22.56
C LEU A 297 -17.80 -13.09 22.10
N GLY A 298 -18.18 -12.40 21.04
CA GLY A 298 -17.42 -11.25 20.56
C GLY A 298 -18.23 -10.32 19.69
N LEU A 299 -17.89 -9.04 19.76
CA LEU A 299 -18.38 -8.02 18.85
C LEU A 299 -17.18 -7.15 18.45
N ARG A 300 -17.03 -6.96 17.15
CA ARG A 300 -16.04 -6.04 16.57
C ARG A 300 -16.75 -4.97 15.75
N TYR A 301 -16.23 -3.75 15.78
CA TYR A 301 -16.57 -2.68 14.85
C TYR A 301 -15.31 -2.31 14.07
N ASP A 302 -15.44 -2.20 12.76
CA ASP A 302 -14.39 -1.72 11.87
C ASP A 302 -14.88 -0.46 11.14
N TRP A 303 -13.96 0.43 10.76
CA TRP A 303 -14.24 1.61 9.95
C TRP A 303 -13.02 1.93 9.09
N GLN A 304 -13.29 2.36 7.86
CA GLN A 304 -12.27 2.79 6.91
C GLN A 304 -12.74 4.06 6.20
N GLY A 305 -11.93 5.11 6.21
CA GLY A 305 -12.25 6.39 5.58
C GLY A 305 -12.28 6.31 4.04
N ALA A 306 -11.53 5.38 3.44
CA ALA A 306 -11.48 5.19 1.99
C ALA A 306 -12.67 4.40 1.39
N THR A 307 -13.68 4.02 2.19
CA THR A 307 -14.90 3.37 1.70
C THR A 307 -16.04 4.40 1.61
N PRO A 308 -16.56 4.71 0.40
CA PRO A 308 -17.52 5.80 0.17
C PRO A 308 -18.85 5.70 0.97
N ALA A 309 -19.49 4.53 0.97
CA ALA A 309 -20.79 4.32 1.61
C ALA A 309 -20.69 3.55 2.93
N GLU A 310 -19.67 3.85 3.74
CA GLU A 310 -19.43 3.12 4.97
C GLU A 310 -20.46 3.46 6.06
N LYS A 311 -21.37 2.51 6.37
CA LYS A 311 -22.23 2.56 7.55
C LYS A 311 -22.40 1.15 8.14
N ASN A 312 -21.91 0.96 9.37
CA ASN A 312 -22.20 -0.16 10.28
C ASN A 312 -21.43 -1.48 10.07
N ALA A 313 -20.10 -1.44 9.98
CA ALA A 313 -19.26 -2.63 9.97
C ALA A 313 -19.12 -3.35 11.33
N PHE A 314 -20.25 -3.81 11.89
CA PHE A 314 -20.31 -4.64 13.10
C PHE A 314 -20.15 -6.13 12.78
N GLY A 315 -19.07 -6.73 13.25
CA GLY A 315 -18.75 -8.15 13.13
C GLY A 315 -19.00 -8.92 14.42
N PRO A 316 -20.22 -9.46 14.66
CA PRO A 316 -20.50 -10.35 15.78
C PRO A 316 -19.79 -11.71 15.59
N ARG A 317 -19.45 -12.35 16.71
CA ARG A 317 -18.82 -13.67 16.78
C ARG A 317 -19.39 -14.47 17.94
N LEU A 318 -19.72 -15.72 17.67
CA LEU A 318 -20.18 -16.70 18.64
C LEU A 318 -19.45 -18.01 18.38
N GLY A 319 -18.96 -18.66 19.44
CA GLY A 319 -18.41 -20.00 19.37
C GLY A 319 -18.72 -20.78 20.65
N PHE A 320 -18.69 -22.10 20.55
CA PHE A 320 -18.88 -22.98 21.69
C PHE A 320 -18.01 -24.23 21.58
N ALA A 321 -17.71 -24.81 22.74
CA ALA A 321 -17.06 -26.10 22.89
C ALA A 321 -17.76 -26.84 24.05
N TYR A 322 -18.23 -28.05 23.78
CA TYR A 322 -19.01 -28.85 24.70
C TYR A 322 -18.50 -30.30 24.81
N SER A 323 -18.06 -30.68 26.01
CA SER A 323 -17.69 -32.06 26.36
C SER A 323 -18.93 -32.82 26.84
N VAL A 324 -19.41 -33.77 26.02
CA VAL A 324 -20.70 -34.45 26.24
C VAL A 324 -20.71 -35.29 27.52
N GLY A 325 -19.73 -36.19 27.66
CA GLY A 325 -19.60 -37.07 28.82
C GLY A 325 -18.91 -36.42 30.02
N GLY A 326 -18.21 -35.28 29.83
CA GLY A 326 -17.29 -34.72 30.82
C GLY A 326 -16.00 -35.53 31.00
N ASP A 327 -15.85 -36.62 30.26
CA ASP A 327 -14.68 -37.52 30.23
C ASP A 327 -13.64 -37.12 29.17
N GLY A 328 -13.91 -36.06 28.41
CA GLY A 328 -13.04 -35.56 27.33
C GLY A 328 -13.07 -36.41 26.05
N LYS A 329 -13.88 -37.47 26.00
CA LYS A 329 -13.91 -38.40 24.86
C LYS A 329 -14.77 -37.92 23.71
N THR A 330 -15.71 -37.01 23.96
CA THR A 330 -16.56 -36.43 22.91
C THR A 330 -16.66 -34.94 23.07
N LEU A 331 -16.21 -34.24 22.04
CA LEU A 331 -16.25 -32.79 21.95
C LEU A 331 -17.17 -32.41 20.79
N VAL A 332 -18.22 -31.65 21.07
CA VAL A 332 -18.98 -30.91 20.06
C VAL A 332 -18.47 -29.49 20.07
N ARG A 333 -18.15 -28.94 18.90
CA ARG A 333 -17.63 -27.58 18.76
C ARG A 333 -18.26 -26.89 17.56
N GLY A 334 -18.34 -25.58 17.61
CA GLY A 334 -18.77 -24.81 16.47
C GLY A 334 -18.71 -23.32 16.74
N GLY A 335 -19.00 -22.55 15.70
CA GLY A 335 -19.07 -21.11 15.80
C GLY A 335 -19.51 -20.46 14.50
N ILE A 336 -19.83 -19.18 14.60
CA ILE A 336 -20.18 -18.30 13.51
C ILE A 336 -19.60 -16.92 13.79
N GLY A 337 -19.06 -16.27 12.76
CA GLY A 337 -18.53 -14.91 12.87
C GLY A 337 -18.62 -14.16 11.57
N LYS A 338 -18.91 -12.86 11.66
CA LYS A 338 -18.82 -11.91 10.54
C LYS A 338 -17.49 -11.17 10.62
N VAL A 339 -16.75 -11.13 9.51
CA VAL A 339 -15.46 -10.44 9.41
C VAL A 339 -15.53 -9.49 8.22
N PHE A 340 -15.24 -8.21 8.47
CA PHE A 340 -15.14 -7.20 7.43
C PHE A 340 -13.71 -7.14 6.88
N GLN A 341 -13.60 -6.80 5.61
CA GLN A 341 -12.33 -6.61 4.92
C GLN A 341 -12.24 -5.18 4.44
N CYS A 342 -11.23 -4.46 4.95
CA CYS A 342 -10.90 -3.13 4.45
C CYS A 342 -10.52 -3.20 2.97
N THR A 343 -10.92 -2.18 2.21
CA THR A 343 -10.47 -1.90 0.85
C THR A 343 -8.94 -1.89 0.83
N GLN A 344 -8.35 -2.67 -0.06
CA GLN A 344 -6.91 -2.75 -0.18
C GLN A 344 -6.34 -1.48 -0.80
N THR A 345 -5.20 -1.01 -0.31
CA THR A 345 -4.52 0.19 -0.82
C THR A 345 -4.26 0.18 -2.34
N PRO A 346 -3.91 -0.96 -2.98
CA PRO A 346 -3.77 -1.02 -4.44
C PRO A 346 -5.05 -0.68 -5.23
N ILE A 347 -6.24 -0.97 -4.69
CA ILE A 347 -7.51 -0.55 -5.30
C ILE A 347 -7.62 0.97 -5.28
N LEU A 348 -7.28 1.60 -4.15
CA LEU A 348 -7.31 3.06 -4.01
C LEU A 348 -6.30 3.74 -4.95
N ILE A 349 -5.12 3.16 -5.12
CA ILE A 349 -4.10 3.62 -6.07
C ILE A 349 -4.61 3.47 -7.51
N THR A 350 -5.19 2.32 -7.85
CA THR A 350 -5.76 2.08 -9.20
C THR A 350 -6.88 3.06 -9.50
N LEU A 351 -7.78 3.29 -8.53
CA LEU A 351 -8.83 4.27 -8.62
C LEU A 351 -8.23 5.64 -8.89
N ALA A 352 -7.27 6.12 -8.08
CA ALA A 352 -6.59 7.40 -8.31
C ALA A 352 -5.90 7.51 -9.68
N GLN A 353 -5.23 6.44 -10.13
CA GLN A 353 -4.49 6.40 -11.40
C GLN A 353 -5.36 6.33 -12.65
N ARG A 354 -6.55 5.73 -12.56
CA ARG A 354 -7.41 5.49 -13.73
C ARG A 354 -8.68 6.33 -13.70
N GLN A 355 -8.74 7.35 -12.85
CA GLN A 355 -9.79 8.36 -12.91
C GLN A 355 -9.77 9.06 -14.27
N VAL A 356 -10.81 9.84 -14.54
CA VAL A 356 -11.08 10.38 -15.88
C VAL A 356 -9.99 11.31 -16.44
N ILE A 357 -8.99 11.66 -15.64
CA ILE A 357 -7.87 12.56 -15.98
C ILE A 357 -6.52 11.83 -16.16
N ALA A 358 -6.49 10.51 -16.40
CA ALA A 358 -5.21 9.81 -16.63
C ALA A 358 -5.27 8.68 -17.69
N PRO A 359 -5.58 8.99 -18.98
CA PRO A 359 -5.70 7.99 -20.03
C PRO A 359 -4.36 7.53 -20.63
N THR A 360 -4.26 6.24 -20.99
CA THR A 360 -3.19 5.71 -21.86
C THR A 360 -3.66 5.61 -23.30
N PHE A 361 -2.94 6.24 -24.23
CA PHE A 361 -3.16 6.17 -25.67
C PHE A 361 -2.25 5.16 -26.33
N ALA A 362 -2.74 4.53 -27.38
CA ALA A 362 -1.96 3.77 -28.32
C ALA A 362 -2.32 4.17 -29.75
N TYR A 363 -1.31 4.25 -30.60
CA TYR A 363 -1.40 4.65 -31.99
C TYR A 363 -0.68 3.60 -32.84
N ASP A 364 -1.29 3.17 -33.93
CA ASP A 364 -0.61 2.42 -34.98
C ASP A 364 0.21 3.41 -35.82
N THR A 365 1.44 3.03 -36.14
CA THR A 365 2.35 3.83 -36.97
C THR A 365 2.13 3.58 -38.47
N ALA A 366 1.13 2.78 -38.83
CA ALA A 366 0.74 2.40 -40.19
C ALA A 366 1.77 1.55 -40.96
N GLN A 367 2.59 0.76 -40.24
CA GLN A 367 3.60 -0.13 -40.82
C GLN A 367 3.06 -1.49 -41.28
N VAL A 368 1.89 -1.91 -40.79
CA VAL A 368 1.25 -3.17 -41.18
C VAL A 368 0.13 -2.89 -42.18
N THR A 369 0.29 -3.33 -43.42
CA THR A 369 -0.79 -3.30 -44.41
C THR A 369 -1.75 -4.48 -44.17
N SER A 370 -2.80 -4.29 -43.34
CA SER A 370 -3.98 -5.19 -43.37
C SER A 370 -5.21 -4.60 -42.65
N PRO A 371 -6.42 -5.10 -42.95
CA PRO A 371 -7.55 -4.34 -43.47
C PRO A 371 -8.40 -3.66 -42.39
N ALA A 372 -9.03 -2.56 -42.78
CA ALA A 372 -10.11 -1.85 -42.11
C ALA A 372 -9.77 -1.05 -40.83
N VAL A 373 -9.81 0.28 -40.99
CA VAL A 373 -10.24 1.32 -40.03
C VAL A 373 -10.30 0.89 -38.57
N THR A 374 -9.14 0.71 -37.96
CA THR A 374 -8.94 0.87 -36.51
C THR A 374 -7.46 1.07 -36.26
N GLY A 375 -7.06 2.21 -35.69
CA GLY A 375 -5.73 2.40 -35.12
C GLY A 375 -4.79 3.40 -35.79
N THR A 376 -5.07 3.91 -37.00
CA THR A 376 -4.42 5.16 -37.45
C THR A 376 -4.60 6.21 -36.35
N PHE A 377 -3.57 7.00 -36.06
CA PHE A 377 -3.74 8.31 -35.41
C PHE A 377 -5.08 8.89 -35.90
N PRO A 378 -5.98 9.43 -35.05
CA PRO A 378 -7.08 10.25 -35.56
C PRO A 378 -6.42 11.49 -36.16
N VAL A 379 -5.88 11.32 -37.36
CA VAL A 379 -5.49 12.39 -38.21
C VAL A 379 -6.81 13.03 -38.56
N LYS A 380 -7.07 14.20 -38.00
CA LYS A 380 -8.02 15.07 -38.64
C LYS A 380 -7.56 15.17 -40.09
N ALA A 381 -8.38 14.73 -41.05
CA ALA A 381 -8.00 14.77 -42.45
C ALA A 381 -7.46 16.18 -42.80
N GLY A 382 -6.19 16.28 -43.16
CA GLY A 382 -5.48 17.54 -43.42
C GLY A 382 -4.48 18.03 -42.35
N ASP A 383 -4.23 17.30 -41.26
CA ASP A 383 -3.21 17.68 -40.26
C ASP A 383 -1.79 17.23 -40.69
N ALA A 384 -0.88 18.18 -40.94
CA ALA A 384 0.51 17.90 -41.31
C ALA A 384 1.34 17.23 -40.20
N ASN A 385 0.82 17.19 -38.95
CA ASN A 385 1.49 16.56 -37.81
C ASN A 385 1.18 15.06 -37.66
N ALA A 386 0.34 14.50 -38.54
CA ALA A 386 -0.02 13.07 -38.57
C ALA A 386 1.16 12.11 -38.68
N THR A 387 2.16 12.53 -39.44
CA THR A 387 3.43 11.83 -39.70
C THR A 387 4.48 12.15 -38.64
N ALA A 388 4.16 12.94 -37.61
CA ALA A 388 5.17 13.60 -36.78
C ALA A 388 5.62 12.84 -35.53
N CYS A 389 4.93 11.81 -35.02
CA CYS A 389 5.40 11.15 -33.79
C CYS A 389 6.63 10.25 -33.98
N VAL A 390 6.90 9.80 -35.21
CA VAL A 390 8.19 9.25 -35.62
C VAL A 390 8.77 10.23 -36.63
N ASN A 391 9.70 11.11 -36.22
CA ASN A 391 10.46 11.85 -37.23
C ASN A 391 11.66 10.98 -37.64
N PRO A 392 11.77 10.59 -38.92
CA PRO A 392 12.95 9.92 -39.43
C PRO A 392 14.11 10.90 -39.63
N VAL A 393 14.58 11.60 -38.58
CA VAL A 393 15.84 12.38 -38.67
C VAL A 393 16.52 12.54 -37.30
N ALA A 394 17.73 11.98 -37.19
CA ALA A 394 18.79 12.27 -36.22
C ALA A 394 18.36 12.53 -34.76
N GLY A 395 17.89 11.49 -34.07
CA GLY A 395 17.94 11.48 -32.60
C GLY A 395 19.39 11.52 -32.10
N PRO A 396 19.65 11.95 -30.84
CA PRO A 396 21.00 11.93 -30.28
C PRO A 396 21.59 10.51 -30.19
N THR A 397 20.73 9.49 -30.19
CA THR A 397 21.10 8.07 -30.19
C THR A 397 20.86 7.47 -31.56
N ALA A 398 21.92 7.02 -32.23
CA ALA A 398 21.79 6.31 -33.51
C ALA A 398 21.04 4.99 -33.32
N GLY A 399 20.04 4.71 -34.17
CA GLY A 399 19.32 3.43 -34.16
C GLY A 399 18.08 3.34 -33.25
N GLU A 400 17.68 4.44 -32.59
CA GLU A 400 16.47 4.51 -31.75
C GLU A 400 15.40 5.42 -32.40
N ALA A 401 14.11 5.10 -32.22
CA ALA A 401 13.04 6.03 -32.54
C ALA A 401 12.84 7.05 -31.41
N VAL A 402 12.71 8.32 -31.79
CA VAL A 402 12.56 9.46 -30.87
C VAL A 402 11.34 10.28 -31.28
N MET A 403 10.56 10.73 -30.28
CA MET A 403 9.45 11.65 -30.51
C MET A 403 9.95 12.98 -31.11
N SER A 404 9.33 13.41 -32.21
CA SER A 404 9.67 14.71 -32.81
C SER A 404 9.25 15.89 -31.93
N PRO A 405 9.85 17.08 -32.12
CA PRO A 405 9.40 18.30 -31.45
C PRO A 405 7.91 18.61 -31.65
N ALA A 406 7.36 18.37 -32.85
CA ALA A 406 5.94 18.58 -33.14
C ALA A 406 5.05 17.60 -32.36
N CYS A 407 5.46 16.33 -32.25
CA CYS A 407 4.77 15.34 -31.44
C CYS A 407 4.81 15.70 -29.95
N LYS A 408 5.98 16.08 -29.42
CA LYS A 408 6.12 16.54 -28.04
C LYS A 408 5.19 17.73 -27.74
N ALA A 409 5.11 18.72 -28.62
CA ALA A 409 4.23 19.87 -28.46
C ALA A 409 2.74 19.47 -28.46
N PHE A 410 2.34 18.58 -29.37
CA PHE A 410 0.97 18.05 -29.43
C PHE A 410 0.60 17.25 -28.17
N LEU A 411 1.43 16.27 -27.78
CA LEU A 411 1.21 15.46 -26.59
C LEU A 411 1.27 16.31 -25.32
N GLY A 412 2.13 17.34 -25.27
CA GLY A 412 2.19 18.34 -24.21
C GLY A 412 0.88 19.11 -24.07
N GLY A 413 0.28 19.55 -25.19
CA GLY A 413 -1.03 20.19 -25.19
C GLY A 413 -2.16 19.28 -24.68
N LEU A 414 -2.18 18.02 -25.12
CA LEU A 414 -3.16 17.03 -24.62
C LEU A 414 -2.97 16.75 -23.12
N ARG A 415 -1.72 16.59 -22.68
CA ARG A 415 -1.40 16.40 -21.25
C ARG A 415 -1.83 17.60 -20.42
N ALA A 416 -1.56 18.82 -20.88
CA ALA A 416 -1.99 20.05 -20.20
C ALA A 416 -3.51 20.16 -20.12
N GLN A 417 -4.23 19.78 -21.18
CA GLN A 417 -5.70 19.70 -21.17
C GLN A 417 -6.20 18.71 -20.11
N VAL A 418 -5.62 17.51 -20.05
CA VAL A 418 -5.97 16.49 -19.05
C VAL A 418 -5.69 16.97 -17.62
N LEU A 419 -4.51 17.55 -17.38
CA LEU A 419 -4.12 18.09 -16.07
C LEU A 419 -4.97 19.29 -15.64
N ALA A 420 -5.50 20.06 -16.59
CA ALA A 420 -6.47 21.13 -16.33
C ALA A 420 -7.91 20.63 -16.07
N GLY A 421 -8.11 19.32 -15.93
CA GLY A 421 -9.42 18.70 -15.72
C GLY A 421 -10.24 18.52 -17.00
N GLY A 422 -9.60 18.61 -18.17
CA GLY A 422 -10.21 18.33 -19.47
C GLY A 422 -10.37 16.84 -19.75
N PHE A 423 -11.35 16.51 -20.57
CA PHE A 423 -11.68 15.13 -20.96
C PHE A 423 -11.09 14.83 -22.33
N ILE A 424 -10.46 13.67 -22.46
CA ILE A 424 -10.02 13.14 -23.75
C ILE A 424 -10.61 11.75 -23.95
N ASN A 425 -11.15 11.50 -25.13
CA ASN A 425 -11.67 10.19 -25.50
C ASN A 425 -10.52 9.17 -25.58
N ASN A 426 -10.51 8.17 -24.70
CA ASN A 426 -9.58 7.05 -24.76
C ASN A 426 -10.27 5.84 -25.43
N PRO A 427 -9.84 5.43 -26.63
CA PRO A 427 -10.44 4.31 -27.34
C PRO A 427 -9.95 2.93 -26.87
N THR A 428 -8.89 2.86 -26.06
CA THR A 428 -8.20 1.57 -25.75
C THR A 428 -8.49 1.07 -24.33
N ALA A 429 -8.68 1.97 -23.37
CA ALA A 429 -9.07 1.64 -21.99
C ALA A 429 -9.91 2.78 -21.39
N GLY A 430 -11.10 2.44 -20.88
CA GLY A 430 -11.99 3.38 -20.21
C GLY A 430 -11.48 3.84 -18.84
N PRO A 431 -11.94 4.98 -18.31
CA PRO A 431 -11.64 5.36 -16.92
C PRO A 431 -12.23 4.34 -15.96
N ILE A 432 -11.61 4.18 -14.78
CA ILE A 432 -12.17 3.48 -13.63
C ILE A 432 -12.55 4.54 -12.59
N ILE A 433 -13.82 4.57 -12.22
CA ILE A 433 -14.35 5.46 -11.19
C ILE A 433 -14.80 4.66 -9.97
N ASP A 434 -14.83 5.31 -8.81
CA ASP A 434 -15.37 4.68 -7.61
C ASP A 434 -16.89 4.85 -7.55
N SER A 435 -17.61 3.84 -7.08
CA SER A 435 -19.04 3.98 -6.81
C SER A 435 -19.26 4.75 -5.50
N PRO A 436 -20.14 5.78 -5.48
CA PRO A 436 -20.50 6.45 -4.24
C PRO A 436 -21.17 5.50 -3.25
N ASP A 437 -21.71 4.37 -3.72
CA ASP A 437 -22.41 3.35 -2.94
C ASP A 437 -21.52 2.14 -2.58
N ARG A 438 -20.21 2.17 -2.88
CA ARG A 438 -19.30 1.06 -2.57
C ARG A 438 -19.18 0.85 -1.06
N GLN A 439 -19.45 -0.37 -0.61
CA GLN A 439 -19.44 -0.77 0.80
C GLN A 439 -18.21 -1.60 1.17
N MET A 440 -17.97 -1.80 2.47
CA MET A 440 -16.93 -2.70 2.97
C MET A 440 -17.38 -4.15 2.82
N GLN A 441 -16.56 -4.94 2.13
CA GLN A 441 -16.78 -6.38 1.92
C GLN A 441 -16.80 -7.12 3.26
N TYR A 442 -17.57 -8.19 3.37
CA TYR A 442 -17.49 -9.07 4.53
C TYR A 442 -17.70 -10.53 4.19
N THR A 443 -17.21 -11.39 5.09
CA THR A 443 -17.43 -12.83 5.04
C THR A 443 -18.07 -13.29 6.35
N TRP A 444 -19.14 -14.09 6.24
CA TRP A 444 -19.58 -14.95 7.33
C TRP A 444 -18.81 -16.26 7.27
N ALA A 445 -18.10 -16.60 8.33
CA ALA A 445 -17.45 -17.89 8.50
C ALA A 445 -18.18 -18.65 9.60
N PHE A 446 -18.51 -19.92 9.35
CA PHE A 446 -19.13 -20.79 10.35
C PHE A 446 -18.60 -22.21 10.26
N SER A 447 -18.59 -22.89 11.40
CA SER A 447 -18.29 -24.31 11.45
C SER A 447 -19.06 -24.99 12.58
N ALA A 448 -19.30 -26.29 12.42
CA ALA A 448 -19.87 -27.15 13.45
C ALA A 448 -19.34 -28.56 13.26
N GLY A 449 -18.89 -29.21 14.34
CA GLY A 449 -18.30 -30.52 14.25
C GLY A 449 -18.28 -31.28 15.55
N VAL A 450 -18.03 -32.58 15.42
CA VAL A 450 -17.93 -33.52 16.52
C VAL A 450 -16.62 -34.26 16.41
N LYS A 451 -15.89 -34.33 17.52
CA LYS A 451 -14.69 -35.15 17.67
C LYS A 451 -14.93 -36.21 18.73
N ARG A 452 -14.63 -37.46 18.40
CA ARG A 452 -14.81 -38.63 19.27
C ARG A 452 -13.51 -39.43 19.36
N GLU A 453 -13.07 -39.71 20.57
CA GLU A 453 -12.10 -40.78 20.83
C GLU A 453 -12.75 -42.13 20.51
N ILE A 454 -12.15 -42.87 19.58
CA ILE A 454 -12.67 -44.17 19.10
C ILE A 454 -11.83 -45.35 19.60
N ALA A 455 -10.57 -45.11 19.92
CA ALA A 455 -9.67 -46.06 20.57
C ALA A 455 -8.57 -45.29 21.31
N LYS A 456 -7.77 -45.99 22.12
CA LYS A 456 -6.62 -45.38 22.80
C LYS A 456 -5.74 -44.66 21.78
N ASP A 457 -5.52 -43.38 22.05
CA ASP A 457 -4.73 -42.46 21.21
C ASP A 457 -5.28 -42.25 19.78
N MET A 458 -6.53 -42.61 19.51
CA MET A 458 -7.19 -42.43 18.21
C MET A 458 -8.50 -41.64 18.34
N ALA A 459 -8.66 -40.63 17.50
CA ALA A 459 -9.89 -39.84 17.41
C ALA A 459 -10.33 -39.67 15.96
N VAL A 460 -11.65 -39.64 15.77
CA VAL A 460 -12.26 -39.22 14.50
C VAL A 460 -12.93 -37.88 14.73
N SER A 461 -12.79 -36.95 13.79
CA SER A 461 -13.62 -35.76 13.70
C SER A 461 -14.37 -35.68 12.39
N VAL A 462 -15.59 -35.16 12.49
CA VAL A 462 -16.43 -34.77 11.36
C VAL A 462 -16.79 -33.32 11.59
N ASP A 463 -16.35 -32.44 10.69
CA ASP A 463 -16.53 -30.99 10.78
C ASP A 463 -17.20 -30.49 9.49
N TYR A 464 -18.27 -29.72 9.64
CA TYR A 464 -18.86 -28.94 8.56
C TYR A 464 -18.32 -27.51 8.64
N VAL A 465 -17.83 -26.98 7.53
CA VAL A 465 -17.28 -25.63 7.43
C VAL A 465 -17.97 -24.90 6.30
N GLY A 466 -18.31 -23.63 6.49
CA GLY A 466 -18.84 -22.82 5.41
C GLY A 466 -18.46 -21.35 5.53
N ASN A 467 -18.33 -20.73 4.35
CA ASN A 467 -18.00 -19.32 4.20
C ASN A 467 -19.00 -18.67 3.22
N ARG A 468 -19.44 -17.45 3.52
CA ARG A 468 -20.36 -16.66 2.69
C ARG A 468 -19.80 -15.26 2.52
N GLY A 469 -19.19 -14.97 1.37
CA GLY A 469 -18.69 -13.65 1.01
C GLY A 469 -19.83 -12.78 0.48
N ARG A 470 -19.95 -11.56 0.99
CA ARG A 470 -21.02 -10.62 0.63
C ARG A 470 -20.45 -9.24 0.38
N ASP A 471 -21.15 -8.52 -0.49
CA ASP A 471 -20.76 -7.18 -0.94
C ASP A 471 -19.31 -7.18 -1.42
N LEU A 472 -18.91 -8.24 -2.13
CA LEU A 472 -17.59 -8.33 -2.73
C LEU A 472 -17.48 -7.26 -3.82
N THR A 473 -16.28 -6.73 -4.00
CA THR A 473 -16.02 -5.64 -4.93
C THR A 473 -15.42 -6.17 -6.22
N ALA A 474 -15.90 -5.68 -7.35
CA ALA A 474 -15.24 -5.84 -8.63
C ALA A 474 -15.45 -4.62 -9.53
N VAL A 475 -14.68 -4.56 -10.60
CA VAL A 475 -14.85 -3.57 -11.67
C VAL A 475 -15.94 -4.04 -12.62
N ILE A 476 -16.90 -3.17 -12.92
CA ILE A 476 -17.90 -3.40 -13.96
C ILE A 476 -17.89 -2.31 -15.03
N ASP A 477 -18.28 -2.68 -16.24
CA ASP A 477 -18.49 -1.75 -17.33
C ASP A 477 -19.91 -1.17 -17.25
N ILE A 478 -20.03 0.09 -16.81
CA ILE A 478 -21.33 0.73 -16.58
C ILE A 478 -21.96 1.30 -17.85
N ASN A 479 -21.18 1.43 -18.93
CA ASN A 479 -21.71 1.86 -20.22
C ASN A 479 -21.92 0.70 -21.20
N GLU A 480 -21.88 -0.54 -20.71
CA GLU A 480 -22.24 -1.72 -21.47
C GLU A 480 -23.77 -1.78 -21.70
N GLY A 481 -24.16 -1.85 -22.98
CA GLY A 481 -25.54 -2.00 -23.41
C GLY A 481 -25.83 -3.40 -23.97
N PRO A 482 -27.08 -3.70 -24.34
CA PRO A 482 -27.45 -5.00 -24.91
C PRO A 482 -26.68 -5.32 -26.20
N ILE A 483 -26.59 -6.59 -26.57
CA ILE A 483 -26.04 -6.98 -27.87
C ILE A 483 -26.94 -6.42 -28.98
N ASN A 484 -26.35 -5.72 -29.93
CA ASN A 484 -27.03 -5.28 -31.14
C ASN A 484 -27.33 -6.52 -32.00
N PRO A 485 -28.60 -6.87 -32.23
CA PRO A 485 -28.96 -8.08 -32.96
C PRO A 485 -28.53 -8.05 -34.44
N ALA A 486 -28.32 -6.86 -35.02
CA ALA A 486 -27.88 -6.71 -36.41
C ALA A 486 -26.36 -6.89 -36.60
N THR A 487 -25.55 -6.61 -35.58
CA THR A 487 -24.08 -6.67 -35.68
C THR A 487 -23.45 -7.74 -34.80
N GLY A 488 -24.22 -8.35 -33.88
CA GLY A 488 -23.71 -9.28 -32.88
C GLY A 488 -22.75 -8.64 -31.87
N ARG A 489 -22.63 -7.31 -31.86
CA ARG A 489 -21.70 -6.57 -30.99
C ARG A 489 -22.45 -5.95 -29.81
N VAL A 490 -21.80 -5.89 -28.65
CA VAL A 490 -22.26 -5.16 -27.47
C VAL A 490 -22.50 -3.69 -27.82
N THR A 491 -23.67 -3.15 -27.50
CA THR A 491 -23.95 -1.71 -27.67
C THR A 491 -23.32 -0.89 -26.55
N ARG A 492 -23.09 0.40 -26.78
CA ARG A 492 -22.60 1.32 -25.76
C ARG A 492 -23.69 2.28 -25.35
N LEU A 493 -23.98 2.34 -24.06
CA LEU A 493 -24.88 3.31 -23.49
C LEU A 493 -24.25 4.69 -23.62
N GLY A 494 -25.05 5.67 -24.07
CA GLY A 494 -24.65 7.08 -23.99
C GLY A 494 -24.52 7.53 -22.54
N VAL A 495 -23.99 8.75 -22.33
CA VAL A 495 -23.79 9.32 -21.00
C VAL A 495 -25.05 9.34 -20.15
N SER A 496 -26.21 9.60 -20.78
CA SER A 496 -27.52 9.53 -20.10
C SER A 496 -27.88 8.14 -19.56
N GLY A 497 -27.31 7.07 -20.13
CA GLY A 497 -27.57 5.70 -19.73
C GLY A 497 -26.78 5.26 -18.50
N PHE A 498 -25.51 5.69 -18.35
CA PHE A 498 -24.65 5.28 -17.22
C PHE A 498 -24.46 6.37 -16.15
N ASN A 499 -24.72 7.64 -16.47
CA ASN A 499 -24.66 8.76 -15.54
C ASN A 499 -26.00 9.53 -15.52
N PRO A 500 -27.14 8.87 -15.23
CA PRO A 500 -28.41 9.57 -15.14
C PRO A 500 -28.33 10.64 -14.03
N ASN A 501 -28.80 11.85 -14.31
CA ASN A 501 -28.81 12.98 -13.38
C ASN A 501 -27.42 13.47 -12.89
N ASN A 502 -26.34 13.12 -13.59
CA ASN A 502 -24.98 13.54 -13.27
C ASN A 502 -24.47 13.11 -11.87
N VAL A 503 -24.88 11.93 -11.38
CA VAL A 503 -24.45 11.37 -10.09
C VAL A 503 -22.93 11.22 -9.99
N LEU A 504 -22.24 11.01 -11.11
CA LEU A 504 -20.78 10.88 -11.18
C LEU A 504 -20.04 12.23 -11.24
N ASN A 505 -20.76 13.36 -11.16
CA ASN A 505 -20.21 14.72 -11.23
C ASN A 505 -19.23 14.92 -12.40
N LEU A 506 -19.55 14.36 -13.55
CA LEU A 506 -18.72 14.50 -14.73
C LEU A 506 -18.82 15.95 -15.23
N PRO A 507 -17.69 16.63 -15.49
CA PRO A 507 -17.67 17.94 -16.11
C PRO A 507 -18.36 17.95 -17.48
N ALA A 508 -18.94 19.09 -17.86
CA ALA A 508 -19.76 19.22 -19.06
C ALA A 508 -19.05 18.76 -20.35
N ALA A 509 -17.73 18.92 -20.44
CA ALA A 509 -16.94 18.44 -21.58
C ALA A 509 -16.95 16.91 -21.72
N ALA A 510 -17.07 16.16 -20.63
CA ALA A 510 -17.18 14.70 -20.59
C ALA A 510 -18.53 14.18 -21.09
N LEU A 511 -19.59 14.97 -20.90
CA LEU A 511 -20.96 14.54 -21.23
C LEU A 511 -21.18 14.43 -22.75
N ASN A 512 -20.32 15.07 -23.54
CA ASN A 512 -20.39 15.09 -25.01
C ASN A 512 -19.40 14.10 -25.66
N THR A 513 -18.66 13.31 -24.89
CA THR A 513 -17.70 12.34 -25.44
C THR A 513 -18.31 10.94 -25.53
N THR A 514 -18.09 10.25 -26.65
CA THR A 514 -18.36 8.82 -26.79
C THR A 514 -17.27 8.01 -26.09
N PHE A 515 -17.55 7.53 -24.89
CA PHE A 515 -16.68 6.58 -24.19
C PHE A 515 -16.79 5.18 -24.79
N VAL A 516 -15.67 4.56 -25.14
CA VAL A 516 -15.66 3.16 -25.58
C VAL A 516 -16.00 2.24 -24.41
N GLN A 517 -15.52 2.53 -23.21
CA GLN A 517 -15.82 1.80 -21.98
C GLN A 517 -15.82 2.80 -20.82
N VAL A 518 -16.69 2.60 -19.83
CA VAL A 518 -16.62 3.32 -18.55
C VAL A 518 -16.69 2.28 -17.46
N ASN A 519 -15.61 2.13 -16.71
CA ASN A 519 -15.51 1.13 -15.66
C ASN A 519 -15.81 1.78 -14.30
N GLN A 520 -16.49 1.03 -13.43
CA GLN A 520 -16.76 1.46 -12.06
C GLN A 520 -16.45 0.34 -11.08
N GLU A 521 -15.73 0.67 -10.01
CA GLU A 521 -15.54 -0.21 -8.87
C GLU A 521 -16.83 -0.25 -8.04
N GLN A 522 -17.46 -1.43 -7.93
CA GLN A 522 -18.75 -1.59 -7.25
C GLN A 522 -18.78 -2.79 -6.33
N THR A 523 -19.53 -2.68 -5.23
CA THR A 523 -20.01 -3.84 -4.46
C THR A 523 -21.36 -4.28 -4.99
N ARG A 524 -21.50 -5.58 -5.30
CA ARG A 524 -22.70 -6.12 -5.95
C ARG A 524 -23.05 -7.54 -5.48
N PRO A 525 -24.35 -7.88 -5.38
CA PRO A 525 -24.77 -9.23 -5.01
C PRO A 525 -24.30 -10.33 -5.98
N GLU A 526 -24.08 -9.99 -7.25
CA GLU A 526 -23.58 -10.92 -8.28
C GLU A 526 -22.16 -11.40 -7.98
N PHE A 527 -21.41 -10.68 -7.14
CA PHE A 527 -20.06 -11.06 -6.72
C PHE A 527 -20.06 -11.87 -5.43
N ASN A 528 -21.22 -12.16 -4.84
CA ASN A 528 -21.28 -12.95 -3.61
C ASN A 528 -20.76 -14.37 -3.83
N THR A 529 -20.07 -14.90 -2.83
CA THR A 529 -19.51 -16.25 -2.86
C THR A 529 -20.07 -17.11 -1.75
N ASP A 530 -20.27 -18.40 -2.04
CA ASP A 530 -20.72 -19.38 -1.08
C ASP A 530 -19.82 -20.62 -1.17
N PHE A 531 -19.24 -21.03 -0.04
CA PHE A 531 -18.42 -22.22 0.09
C PHE A 531 -18.94 -23.07 1.25
N ASN A 532 -18.99 -24.39 1.07
CA ASN A 532 -19.27 -25.33 2.14
C ASN A 532 -18.42 -26.59 1.93
N SER A 533 -17.85 -27.13 3.01
CA SER A 533 -17.12 -28.40 3.02
C SER A 533 -17.61 -29.29 4.16
N LEU A 534 -17.50 -30.59 3.94
CA LEU A 534 -17.57 -31.60 4.99
C LEU A 534 -16.20 -32.25 5.08
N GLU A 535 -15.59 -32.16 6.25
CA GLU A 535 -14.24 -32.63 6.52
C GLU A 535 -14.31 -33.82 7.48
N VAL A 536 -13.60 -34.89 7.15
CA VAL A 536 -13.49 -36.08 8.00
C VAL A 536 -12.02 -36.34 8.23
N GLU A 537 -11.61 -36.34 9.49
CA GLU A 537 -10.22 -36.55 9.90
C GLU A 537 -10.13 -37.74 10.85
N LEU A 538 -9.10 -38.58 10.65
CA LEU A 538 -8.69 -39.62 11.59
C LEU A 538 -7.32 -39.24 12.16
N GLU A 539 -7.26 -38.92 13.45
CA GLU A 539 -6.03 -38.58 14.17
C GLU A 539 -5.57 -39.80 14.98
N LYS A 540 -4.30 -40.19 14.85
CA LYS A 540 -3.64 -41.15 15.74
C LYS A 540 -2.44 -40.49 16.41
N ARG A 541 -2.52 -40.29 17.72
CA ARG A 541 -1.39 -39.83 18.54
C ARG A 541 -0.51 -41.03 18.84
N ARG A 542 0.80 -40.91 18.66
CA ARG A 542 1.76 -41.92 19.12
C ARG A 542 2.44 -41.38 20.38
N PRO A 543 2.41 -42.11 21.51
CA PRO A 543 3.22 -41.74 22.65
C PRO A 543 4.69 -41.99 22.28
N GLY A 544 5.46 -40.91 22.14
CA GLY A 544 6.92 -40.92 22.02
C GLY A 544 7.47 -41.38 20.67
N GLU A 545 7.67 -40.44 19.74
CA GLU A 545 8.74 -40.48 18.74
C GLU A 545 8.96 -39.05 18.22
N LEU A 546 9.80 -38.30 18.94
CA LEU A 546 10.43 -37.08 18.43
C LEU A 546 11.54 -37.53 17.46
N HIS A 547 11.15 -37.99 16.27
CA HIS A 547 12.06 -38.03 15.15
C HIS A 547 11.77 -36.82 14.29
N ALA A 548 12.55 -35.77 14.52
CA ALA A 548 12.79 -34.76 13.51
C ALA A 548 13.36 -35.47 12.27
N PHE A 549 12.51 -35.71 11.29
CA PHE A 549 12.95 -35.89 9.91
C PHE A 549 12.50 -34.65 9.15
N THR A 550 13.42 -33.69 9.08
CA THR A 550 13.46 -32.74 7.98
C THR A 550 13.88 -33.54 6.75
N LEU A 551 13.01 -33.63 5.76
CA LEU A 551 13.38 -33.78 4.36
C LEU A 551 12.59 -32.74 3.57
#